data_AF-F8WFA3-F1
#
_entry.id   AF-F8WFA3-F1
#
_cell.length_a   1.000
_cell.length_b   1.000
_cell.length_c   1.000
_cell.angle_alpha   90.00
_cell.angle_beta   90.00
_cell.angle_gamma   90.00
#
_symmetry.space_group_name_H-M   'P 1'
#
loop_
_entity.id
_entity.type
_entity.pdbx_description
1 polymer ?
#
loop_
_entity_poly.entity_id
_entity_poly.type
_entity_poly.pdbx_seq_one_letter_code
_entity_poly.pdbx_strand_id
1 'polypeptide(L)' 'MWEANPEMFHKAEELFSKTTNNEVDDMDTSDTQWGWFYLAECGKWHMFQK' A
#
# COMPACT_ATOMS: atom_id res chain seq x y z
N MET A 1 -9.51 25.81 -12.67
CA MET A 1 -8.97 24.57 -13.26
C MET A 1 -7.60 24.36 -12.66
N TRP A 2 -7.40 23.29 -11.90
CA TRP A 2 -6.05 22.88 -11.55
C TRP A 2 -5.53 22.14 -12.78
N GLU A 3 -4.62 22.76 -13.52
CA GLU A 3 -3.99 22.10 -14.66
C GLU A 3 -2.96 21.13 -14.09
N ALA A 4 -3.15 19.84 -14.36
CA ALA A 4 -2.20 18.80 -14.01
C ALA A 4 -0.89 19.07 -14.78
N ASN A 5 0.15 19.52 -14.08
CA ASN A 5 1.47 19.78 -14.68
C ASN A 5 2.15 18.45 -15.03
N PRO A 6 2.37 18.12 -16.32
CA PRO A 6 2.95 16.83 -16.74
C PRO A 6 4.35 16.57 -16.17
N GLU A 7 5.11 17.63 -15.89
CA GLU A 7 6.46 17.55 -15.31
C GLU A 7 6.47 16.97 -13.89
N MET A 8 5.38 17.13 -13.15
CA MET A 8 5.22 16.57 -11.81
C MET A 8 5.02 15.05 -11.85
N PHE A 9 4.36 14.54 -12.89
CA PHE A 9 4.12 13.11 -13.07
C PHE A 9 5.42 12.39 -13.40
N HIS A 10 6.22 12.93 -14.32
CA HIS A 10 7.54 12.37 -14.64
C HIS A 10 8.51 12.38 -13.45
N LYS A 11 8.53 13.46 -12.66
CA LYS A 11 9.33 13.50 -11.43
C LYS A 11 8.88 12.51 -10.38
N ALA A 12 7.57 12.29 -10.23
CA ALA A 12 7.05 11.28 -9.31
C ALA A 12 7.49 9.88 -9.77
N GLU A 13 7.31 9.54 -11.04
CA GLU A 13 7.71 8.25 -11.60
C GLU A 13 9.23 7.97 -11.46
N GLU A 14 10.07 9.00 -11.64
CA GLU A 14 11.53 8.88 -11.45
C GLU A 14 11.90 8.71 -9.96
N LEU A 15 11.23 9.42 -9.04
CA LEU A 15 11.44 9.30 -7.61
C LEU A 15 11.02 7.91 -7.10
N PHE A 16 9.84 7.42 -7.53
CA PHE A 16 9.36 6.08 -7.22
C PHE A 16 10.31 5.02 -7.79
N SER A 17 10.74 5.15 -9.05
CA SER A 17 11.66 4.19 -9.67
C SER A 17 13.03 4.13 -8.98
N LYS A 18 13.49 5.23 -8.38
CA LYS A 18 14.80 5.31 -7.72
C LYS A 18 14.78 4.76 -6.29
N THR A 19 13.64 4.82 -5.60
CA THR A 19 13.47 4.28 -4.24
C THR A 19 13.03 2.80 -4.24
N THR A 20 12.47 2.30 -5.34
CA THR A 20 11.92 0.93 -5.42
C THR A 20 12.99 -0.16 -5.49
N ASN A 21 14.19 0.12 -5.99
CA ASN A 21 15.08 -0.96 -6.43
C ASN A 21 15.84 -1.76 -5.37
N ASN A 22 15.85 -1.41 -4.07
CA ASN A 22 16.65 -2.19 -3.09
C ASN A 22 16.13 -2.25 -1.65
N GLU A 23 15.31 -1.32 -1.17
CA GLU A 23 15.02 -1.23 0.28
C GLU A 23 13.62 -1.69 0.68
N VAL A 24 12.65 -1.66 -0.22
CA VAL A 24 11.24 -1.94 0.10
C VAL A 24 10.86 -3.40 -0.20
N ASP A 25 11.54 -4.04 -1.16
CA ASP A 25 11.19 -5.36 -1.68
C ASP A 25 11.74 -6.55 -0.85
N ASP A 26 12.61 -6.32 0.14
CA ASP A 26 13.23 -7.38 0.96
C ASP A 26 12.81 -7.33 2.44
N MET A 27 11.57 -6.93 2.70
CA MET A 27 10.99 -6.93 4.04
C MET A 27 10.35 -8.28 4.34
N ASP A 28 11.02 -9.13 5.12
CA ASP A 28 10.40 -10.34 5.67
C ASP A 28 9.32 -9.96 6.70
N THR A 29 8.07 -10.17 6.32
CA THR A 29 6.90 -9.90 7.17
C THR A 29 6.28 -11.18 7.75
N SER A 30 6.96 -12.32 7.64
CA SER A 30 6.47 -13.62 8.10
C SER A 30 6.27 -13.70 9.62
N ASP A 31 7.11 -13.00 10.39
CA ASP A 31 6.99 -12.88 11.85
C ASP A 31 5.85 -11.94 12.30
N THR A 32 5.27 -11.18 11.37
CA THR A 32 4.16 -10.28 11.69
C THR A 32 2.87 -11.09 11.81
N GLN A 33 2.17 -10.94 12.94
CA GLN A 33 0.89 -11.60 13.14
C GLN A 33 -0.20 -10.91 12.31
N TRP A 34 -0.59 -11.52 11.20
CA TRP A 34 -1.68 -11.05 10.34
C TRP A 34 -3.03 -11.65 10.75
N GLY A 35 -4.09 -10.85 10.65
CA GLY A 35 -5.47 -11.27 10.88
C GLY A 35 -6.35 -10.97 9.68
N TRP A 36 -7.26 -11.88 9.35
CA TRP A 36 -8.26 -11.68 8.29
C TRP A 36 -9.55 -11.12 8.89
N PHE A 37 -10.14 -10.14 8.22
CA PHE A 37 -11.40 -9.50 8.66
C PHE A 37 -12.40 -9.42 7.50
N TYR A 38 -13.69 -9.46 7.84
CA TYR A 38 -14.79 -9.21 6.90
C TYR A 38 -15.73 -8.14 7.45
N LEU A 39 -16.29 -7.33 6.55
CA LEU A 39 -17.32 -6.36 6.89
C LEU A 39 -18.67 -7.07 6.91
N ALA A 40 -19.29 -7.18 8.08
CA ALA A 40 -20.61 -7.77 8.21
C ALA A 40 -21.72 -6.76 7.88
N GLU A 41 -22.92 -7.27 7.65
CA GLU A 41 -24.13 -6.47 7.37
C GLU A 41 -24.49 -5.50 8.50
N CYS A 42 -24.04 -5.76 9.73
CA CYS A 42 -24.20 -4.81 10.84
C CYS A 42 -23.25 -3.60 10.77
N GLY A 43 -22.45 -3.49 9.71
CA GLY A 43 -21.51 -2.39 9.46
C GLY A 43 -20.24 -2.44 10.30
N LYS A 44 -19.95 -3.58 10.96
CA LYS A 44 -18.75 -3.78 11.77
C LYS A 44 -17.82 -4.80 11.12
N TRP A 45 -16.52 -4.55 11.26
CA TRP A 45 -15.48 -5.51 10.92
C TRP A 45 -15.45 -6.61 11.97
N HIS A 46 -15.50 -7.86 11.51
CA HIS A 46 -15.32 -9.05 12.34
C HIS A 46 -14.09 -9.81 11.88
N MET A 47 -13.35 -10.36 12.83
CA MET A 47 -12.17 -11.18 12.56
C MET A 47 -12.58 -12.61 12.26
N PHE A 48 -11.95 -13.25 11.26
CA PHE A 48 -12.06 -14.69 11.08
C PHE A 48 -11.39 -15.39 12.27
N GLN A 49 -12.16 -16.22 12.97
CA GLN A 49 -11.59 -17.13 13.96
C GLN A 49 -11.11 -18.40 13.25
N LYS A 50 -9.92 -18.85 13.61
CA LYS A 50 -9.32 -20.10 13.12
C LYS A 50 -9.98 -21.31 13.76
#